data_AF-A0A9Q3IT58-F1
#
_entry.id   AF-A0A9Q3IT58-F1
#
_cell.length_a   1.000
_cell.length_b   1.000
_cell.length_c   1.000
_cell.angle_alpha   90.00
_cell.angle_beta   90.00
_cell.angle_gamma   90.00
#
_symmetry.space_group_name_H-M   'P 1'
#
loop_
_entity.id
_entity.type
_entity.pdbx_description
1 polymer ?
#
loop_
_entity_poly.entity_id
_entity_poly.type
_entity_poly.pdbx_seq_one_letter_code
_entity_poly.pdbx_strand_id
1 'polypeptide(L)'
;MDLPPLSFCSSLEEQWDEEEDPEEIQAFLKVVPPTYHQYLDVFSKVKEEKLPPHHACDHHIELDGSLPPVGVIYSLSNNES
;
A
#
# COMPACT_ATOMS: atom_id res chain seq x y z
N MET A 1 20.14 28.31 -12.56
CA MET A 1 19.81 27.25 -11.58
C MET A 1 18.68 26.47 -12.20
N ASP A 2 19.00 25.64 -13.19
CA ASP A 2 18.02 24.78 -13.83
C ASP A 2 17.69 23.64 -12.87
N LEU A 3 16.42 23.56 -12.46
CA LEU A 3 15.93 22.42 -11.70
C LEU A 3 16.09 21.18 -12.58
N PRO A 4 16.58 20.05 -12.04
CA PRO A 4 16.62 18.81 -12.80
C PRO A 4 15.19 18.45 -13.22
N PRO A 5 14.98 17.86 -14.41
CA PRO A 5 13.68 17.38 -14.80
C PRO A 5 13.20 16.43 -13.71
N LEU A 6 11.99 16.68 -13.19
CA LEU A 6 11.29 15.69 -12.39
C LEU A 6 11.31 14.42 -13.23
N SER A 7 12.12 13.45 -12.82
CA SER A 7 12.09 12.10 -13.35
C SER A 7 10.71 11.59 -12.98
N PHE A 8 9.76 11.88 -13.86
CA PHE A 8 8.42 11.34 -13.86
C PHE A 8 8.59 9.86 -13.61
N CYS A 9 8.10 9.41 -12.44
CA CYS A 9 8.29 8.07 -11.95
C CYS A 9 7.61 7.14 -12.97
N SER A 10 8.37 6.67 -13.95
CA SER A 10 7.91 5.96 -15.14
C SER A 10 7.46 4.53 -14.85
N SER A 11 7.08 4.26 -13.60
CA SER A 11 6.62 2.96 -13.10
C SER A 11 5.25 3.04 -12.43
N LEU A 12 4.55 4.19 -12.46
CA LEU A 12 3.20 4.31 -11.89
C LEU A 12 2.11 3.63 -12.73
N GLU A 13 2.45 3.05 -13.88
CA GLU A 13 1.48 2.46 -14.81
C GLU A 13 1.59 0.94 -14.98
N GLU A 14 2.42 0.24 -14.21
CA GLU A 14 2.43 -1.24 -14.26
C GLU A 14 1.31 -1.84 -13.41
N GLN A 15 0.13 -1.85 -14.04
CA GLN A 15 -0.72 -3.01 -14.29
C GLN A 15 -1.23 -3.79 -13.08
N TRP A 16 -2.27 -3.26 -12.46
CA TRP A 16 -3.27 -4.08 -11.78
C TRP A 16 -4.40 -4.39 -12.78
N ASP A 17 -4.15 -5.33 -13.69
CA ASP A 17 -5.19 -5.93 -14.55
C ASP A 17 -5.94 -7.01 -13.76
N GLU A 18 -6.68 -6.57 -12.74
CA GLU A 18 -7.55 -7.44 -11.96
C GLU A 18 -9.00 -7.04 -12.25
N GLU A 19 -9.69 -7.87 -13.04
CA GLU A 19 -11.09 -7.67 -13.40
C GLU A 19 -11.93 -7.54 -12.12
N GLU A 20 -12.43 -6.34 -11.86
CA GLU A 20 -13.27 -6.07 -10.69
C GLU A 20 -14.61 -6.80 -10.84
N ASP A 21 -15.04 -7.49 -9.79
CA ASP A 21 -16.33 -8.17 -9.79
C ASP A 21 -17.48 -7.14 -9.89
N PRO A 22 -18.27 -7.15 -10.98
CA PRO A 22 -19.34 -6.18 -11.18
C PRO A 22 -20.42 -6.25 -10.09
N GLU A 23 -20.60 -7.39 -9.42
CA GLU A 23 -21.53 -7.51 -8.30
C GLU A 23 -21.03 -6.76 -7.07
N GLU A 24 -19.73 -6.82 -6.80
CA GLU A 24 -19.07 -6.13 -5.69
C GLU A 24 -19.12 -4.60 -5.89
N ILE A 25 -18.80 -4.13 -7.09
CA ILE A 25 -18.88 -2.69 -7.44
C ILE A 25 -20.31 -2.16 -7.21
N GLN A 26 -21.34 -2.91 -7.63
CA GLN A 26 -22.73 -2.51 -7.43
C GLN A 26 -23.13 -2.45 -5.95
N ALA A 27 -22.56 -3.30 -5.11
CA ALA A 27 -22.78 -3.23 -3.67
C ALA A 27 -22.19 -1.94 -3.09
N PHE A 28 -20.96 -1.57 -3.47
CA PHE A 28 -20.31 -0.37 -2.98
C PHE A 28 -20.97 0.93 -3.46
N LEU A 29 -21.47 0.98 -4.70
CA LEU A 29 -22.21 2.15 -5.22
C LEU A 29 -23.43 2.54 -4.37
N LYS A 30 -24.03 1.58 -3.65
CA LYS A 30 -25.19 1.81 -2.78
C LYS A 30 -24.82 2.35 -1.40
N VAL A 31 -23.60 2.06 -0.92
CA VAL A 31 -23.15 2.36 0.45
C VAL A 31 -22.22 3.56 0.48
N VAL A 32 -21.35 3.68 -0.52
CA VAL A 32 -20.34 4.73 -0.62
C VAL A 32 -20.99 6.02 -1.15
N PRO A 33 -20.78 7.18 -0.49
CA PRO A 33 -21.27 8.46 -1.00
C PRO A 33 -20.76 8.77 -2.42
N PRO A 34 -21.56 9.45 -3.27
CA PRO A 34 -21.19 9.72 -4.66
C PRO A 34 -19.86 10.45 -4.84
N THR A 35 -19.47 11.28 -3.88
CA THR A 35 -18.19 12.02 -3.89
C THR A 35 -16.97 11.10 -3.88
N TYR A 36 -17.12 9.85 -3.46
CA TYR A 36 -16.02 8.88 -3.34
C TYR A 36 -16.12 7.73 -4.35
N HIS A 37 -17.06 7.78 -5.30
CA HIS A 37 -17.20 6.72 -6.32
C HIS A 37 -15.97 6.59 -7.24
N GLN A 38 -15.09 7.60 -7.28
CA GLN A 38 -13.81 7.50 -7.98
C GLN A 38 -12.75 6.65 -7.25
N TYR A 39 -13.03 6.23 -6.00
CA TYR A 39 -12.14 5.45 -5.14
C TYR A 39 -12.75 4.09 -4.76
N LEU A 40 -13.65 3.56 -5.57
CA LEU A 40 -14.32 2.28 -5.26
C LEU A 40 -13.33 1.11 -5.24
N ASP A 41 -12.24 1.22 -5.99
CA ASP A 41 -11.13 0.28 -6.03
C ASP A 41 -10.47 0.07 -4.67
N VAL A 42 -10.44 1.11 -3.81
CA VAL A 42 -9.89 1.03 -2.44
C VAL A 42 -10.70 0.08 -1.55
N PHE A 43 -11.96 -0.21 -1.89
CA PHE A 43 -12.82 -1.12 -1.13
C PHE A 43 -12.76 -2.58 -1.61
N SER A 44 -11.98 -2.88 -2.65
CA SER A 44 -11.82 -4.24 -3.15
C SER A 44 -11.06 -5.11 -2.15
N LYS A 45 -11.66 -6.23 -1.75
CA LYS A 45 -11.02 -7.20 -0.84
C LYS A 45 -9.77 -7.83 -1.43
N VAL A 46 -9.77 -8.05 -2.75
CA VAL A 46 -8.63 -8.68 -3.45
C VAL A 46 -7.43 -7.73 -3.45
N LYS A 47 -7.69 -6.43 -3.65
CA LYS A 47 -6.65 -5.39 -3.63
C LYS A 47 -6.10 -5.17 -2.21
N GLU A 48 -6.92 -5.33 -1.17
CA GLU A 48 -6.51 -5.23 0.23
C GLU A 48 -5.45 -6.27 0.62
N GLU A 49 -5.53 -7.49 0.08
CA GLU A 49 -4.56 -8.55 0.36
C GLU A 49 -3.17 -8.30 -0.26
N LYS A 50 -3.06 -7.33 -1.16
CA LYS A 50 -1.82 -6.99 -1.87
C LYS A 50 -1.17 -5.77 -1.25
N LEU A 51 0.16 -5.84 -1.11
CA LEU A 51 0.94 -4.66 -0.76
C LEU A 51 0.84 -3.62 -1.87
N PRO A 52 0.73 -2.32 -1.53
CA PRO A 52 0.89 -1.24 -2.49
C PRO A 52 2.24 -1.35 -3.21
N PRO A 53 2.35 -0.85 -4.46
CA PRO A 53 3.63 -0.80 -5.16
C PRO A 53 4.64 0.03 -4.37
N HIS A 54 5.92 -0.35 -4.49
CA HIS A 54 7.01 0.40 -3.86
C HIS A 54 7.08 1.81 -4.46
N HIS A 55 7.17 2.83 -3.61
CA HIS A 55 7.26 4.23 -4.01
C HIS A 55 8.69 4.76 -3.85
N ALA A 56 9.04 5.76 -4.66
CA ALA A 56 10.34 6.45 -4.53
C ALA A 56 10.49 7.19 -3.18
N CYS A 57 9.38 7.45 -2.50
CA CYS A 57 9.32 8.07 -1.19
C CYS A 57 9.37 7.05 -0.04
N ASP A 58 9.42 5.74 -0.34
CA ASP A 58 9.54 4.72 0.69
C ASP A 58 10.82 4.92 1.48
N HIS A 59 10.75 4.71 2.80
CA HIS A 59 11.88 4.97 3.68
C HIS A 59 12.97 3.92 3.44
N HIS A 60 14.04 4.33 2.78
CA HIS A 60 15.19 3.48 2.56
C HIS A 60 15.97 3.30 3.87
N ILE A 61 16.12 2.04 4.29
CA ILE A 61 16.96 1.68 5.44
C ILE A 61 18.37 1.44 4.90
N GLU A 62 19.27 2.40 5.12
CA GLU A 62 20.69 2.23 4.84
C GLU A 62 21.28 1.22 5.84
N LEU A 63 21.85 0.13 5.33
CA LEU A 63 22.53 -0.85 6.17
C LEU A 63 23.99 -0.44 6.35
N ASP A 64 24.38 -0.11 7.59
CA ASP A 64 25.78 0.11 7.97
C ASP A 64 26.29 -0.98 8.93
N GLY A 65 27.61 -1.14 9.01
CA GLY A 65 28.25 -1.98 10.03
C GLY A 65 27.99 -3.49 9.92
N SER A 66 27.97 -4.15 11.07
CA SER A 66 27.73 -5.60 11.21
C SER A 66 26.27 -5.89 11.54
N LEU A 67 25.76 -7.07 11.15
CA LEU A 67 24.40 -7.51 11.48
C LEU A 67 24.07 -7.33 12.97
N PRO A 68 22.86 -6.84 13.32
CA PRO A 68 22.46 -6.71 14.70
C PRO A 68 22.44 -8.09 15.39
N PRO A 69 22.76 -8.16 16.69
CA PRO A 69 22.69 -9.42 17.42
C PRO A 69 21.25 -9.93 17.47
N VAL A 70 21.07 -11.22 17.23
CA VAL A 70 19.76 -11.88 17.35
C VAL A 70 19.35 -11.89 18.82
N GLY A 71 18.27 -11.17 19.16
CA GLY A 71 17.71 -11.12 20.51
C GLY A 71 16.71 -12.25 20.78
N VAL A 72 16.54 -12.60 22.06
CA VAL A 72 15.41 -13.44 22.49
C VAL A 72 14.14 -12.60 22.61
N ILE A 73 13.00 -13.17 22.23
CA ILE A 73 11.69 -12.55 22.49
C ILE A 73 11.43 -12.64 23.99
N TYR A 74 11.29 -11.50 24.68
CA TYR A 74 10.92 -11.48 26.08
C TYR A 74 9.49 -11.97 26.27
N SER A 75 9.23 -12.74 27.34
CA SER A 75 7.89 -13.18 27.67
C SER A 75 6.98 -11.98 27.92
N LEU A 76 5.93 -11.84 27.11
CA LEU A 76 4.88 -10.85 27.34
C LEU A 76 3.99 -11.33 28.49
N SER A 77 3.53 -10.41 29.34
CA SER A 77 2.49 -10.72 30.33
C SER A 77 1.13 -10.86 29.65
N ASN A 78 0.27 -11.74 30.16
CA ASN A 78 -1.06 -12.02 29.58
C ASN A 78 -2.05 -10.84 29.57
N ASN A 79 -1.69 -9.69 30.14
CA ASN A 79 -2.58 -8.55 30.30
C ASN A 79 -2.07 -7.36 29.49
N GLU A 80 -2.76 -7.05 28.41
CA GLU A 80 -2.99 -5.66 28.00
C GLU A 80 -4.28 -5.20 28.69
N SER A 81 -4.24 -4.06 29.38
CA SER A 81 -5.43 -3.42 29.97
C SER A 81 -5.70 -2.12 29.24
#